data_AF-A0A2E4PPF6-F1
#
_entry.id   AF-A0A2E4PPF6-F1
#
_cell.length_a   1.000
_cell.length_b   1.000
_cell.length_c   1.000
_cell.angle_alpha   90.00
_cell.angle_beta   90.00
_cell.angle_gamma   90.00
#
_symmetry.space_group_name_H-M   'P 1'
#
loop_
_entity.id
_entity.type
_entity.pdbx_description
1 polymer ?
#
loop_
_entity_poly.entity_id
_entity_poly.type
_entity_poly.pdbx_seq_one_letter_code
_entity_poly.pdbx_strand_id
1 'polypeptide(L)'
;MKERSFGTILVILSALITYTDKLGIELDYNFEYNSTTNFIYAFTTTLSPIILAIGANFKPLRFSYIFPIFVYSANLFWVLSSDKDDMGYSWYYAAAVCISFVVFIIFVDRFIKKENYYKNKVNVLEALLDLKIAIHKDEK
;
A
#
# COMPACT_ATOMS: atom_id res chain seq x y z
N MET A 1 0.04 -15.81 11.11
CA MET A 1 -0.78 -15.74 9.87
C MET A 1 -2.08 -14.97 10.09
N LYS A 2 -2.86 -15.27 11.13
CA LYS A 2 -4.14 -14.58 11.43
C LYS A 2 -4.05 -13.06 11.48
N GLU A 3 -3.05 -12.51 12.18
CA GLU A 3 -2.82 -11.06 12.27
C GLU A 3 -2.55 -10.41 10.90
N ARG A 4 -1.77 -11.07 10.04
CA ARG A 4 -1.47 -10.59 8.69
C ARG A 4 -2.72 -10.58 7.80
N SER A 5 -3.57 -11.60 7.93
CA SER A 5 -4.86 -11.66 7.24
C SER A 5 -5.79 -10.54 7.70
N PHE A 6 -5.87 -10.29 9.01
CA PHE A 6 -6.67 -9.20 9.57
C PHE A 6 -6.20 -7.83 9.07
N GLY A 7 -4.88 -7.55 9.12
CA GLY A 7 -4.31 -6.34 8.56
C GLY A 7 -4.61 -6.18 7.07
N THR A 8 -4.54 -7.28 6.31
CA THR A 8 -4.82 -7.28 4.85
C THR A 8 -6.28 -6.88 4.59
N ILE A 9 -7.22 -7.43 5.36
CA ILE A 9 -8.63 -7.07 5.28
C ILE A 9 -8.83 -5.58 5.61
N LEU A 10 -8.20 -5.07 6.68
CA LEU A 10 -8.30 -3.66 7.05
C LEU A 10 -7.75 -2.73 5.95
N VAL A 11 -6.62 -3.08 5.33
CA VAL A 11 -6.05 -2.28 4.23
C VAL A 11 -6.99 -2.27 3.02
N ILE A 12 -7.57 -3.42 2.66
CA ILE A 12 -8.55 -3.46 1.56
C ILE A 12 -9.81 -2.66 1.92
N LEU A 13 -10.31 -2.82 3.14
CA LEU A 13 -11.48 -2.11 3.65
C LEU A 13 -11.28 -0.59 3.62
N SER A 14 -10.06 -0.12 3.93
CA SER A 14 -9.73 1.30 3.88
C SER A 14 -9.96 1.91 2.49
N ALA A 15 -9.79 1.13 1.42
CA ALA A 15 -10.02 1.57 0.05
C ALA A 15 -11.49 1.44 -0.37
N LEU A 16 -12.17 0.37 0.09
CA LEU A 16 -13.56 0.11 -0.29
C LEU A 16 -14.54 1.06 0.37
N ILE A 17 -14.27 1.49 1.61
CA ILE A 17 -15.17 2.36 2.37
C ILE A 17 -15.41 3.69 1.65
N THR A 18 -14.47 4.14 0.83
CA THR A 18 -14.54 5.40 0.07
C THR A 18 -15.59 5.39 -1.05
N TYR A 19 -16.15 4.22 -1.40
CA TYR A 19 -17.22 4.07 -2.40
C TYR A 19 -18.59 3.82 -1.78
N THR A 20 -18.70 3.88 -0.45
CA THR A 20 -19.98 3.61 0.24
C THR A 20 -21.03 4.68 0.00
N ASP A 21 -20.63 5.88 -0.44
CA ASP A 21 -21.53 6.95 -0.90
C ASP A 21 -22.42 6.50 -2.08
N LYS A 22 -21.92 5.58 -2.91
CA LYS A 22 -22.63 5.04 -4.08
C LYS A 22 -23.68 3.98 -3.74
N LEU A 23 -23.82 3.58 -2.47
CA LEU A 23 -24.80 2.58 -2.04
C LEU A 23 -26.23 3.13 -1.97
N GLY A 24 -26.43 4.44 -2.16
CA GLY A 24 -27.75 5.06 -2.16
C GLY A 24 -28.40 5.11 -0.77
N ILE A 25 -27.59 5.15 0.29
CA ILE A 25 -28.08 5.25 1.67
C ILE A 25 -28.53 6.69 1.92
N GLU A 26 -29.79 6.86 2.31
CA GLU A 26 -30.32 8.13 2.80
C GLU A 26 -30.30 8.14 4.33
N LEU A 27 -29.80 9.25 4.89
CA LEU A 27 -29.73 9.50 6.33
C LEU A 27 -30.63 10.68 6.64
N ASP A 28 -31.40 10.56 7.72
CA ASP A 28 -32.28 11.63 8.20
C ASP A 28 -31.51 12.87 8.66
N TYR A 29 -30.23 12.69 9.02
CA TYR A 29 -29.35 13.76 9.47
C TYR A 29 -28.00 13.68 8.75
N ASN A 30 -27.68 14.74 8.00
CA ASN A 30 -26.51 14.81 7.11
C ASN A 30 -25.56 15.98 7.44
N PHE A 31 -25.61 16.51 8.67
CA PHE A 31 -24.68 17.53 9.19
C PHE A 31 -24.50 18.74 8.25
N GLU A 32 -25.60 19.27 7.72
CA GLU A 32 -25.63 20.46 6.83
C GLU A 32 -24.98 20.25 5.46
N TYR A 33 -24.65 19.02 5.06
CA TYR A 33 -24.23 18.74 3.70
C TYR A 33 -25.40 18.85 2.72
N ASN A 34 -25.11 19.34 1.52
CA ASN A 34 -26.10 19.47 0.44
C ASN A 34 -26.77 18.15 0.05
N SER A 35 -26.11 17.00 0.29
CA SER A 35 -26.66 15.67 0.07
C SER A 35 -26.03 14.67 1.04
N THR A 36 -26.78 13.62 1.38
CA THR A 36 -26.28 12.51 2.20
C THR A 36 -25.09 11.81 1.54
N THR A 37 -25.11 11.68 0.21
CA THR A 37 -23.99 11.15 -0.58
C THR A 37 -22.70 11.93 -0.33
N ASN A 38 -22.76 13.27 -0.35
CA ASN A 38 -21.59 14.11 -0.14
C ASN A 38 -21.05 13.97 1.30
N PHE A 39 -21.96 13.87 2.29
CA PHE A 39 -21.57 13.61 3.67
C PHE A 39 -20.86 12.26 3.82
N ILE A 40 -21.45 11.17 3.29
CA ILE A 40 -20.87 9.83 3.36
C ILE A 40 -19.50 9.81 2.65
N TYR A 41 -19.39 10.44 1.49
CA TYR A 41 -18.12 10.53 0.77
C TYR A 41 -17.04 11.27 1.59
N ALA A 42 -17.37 12.43 2.15
CA ALA A 42 -16.43 13.22 2.95
C ALA A 42 -16.00 12.48 4.23
N PHE A 43 -16.97 11.87 4.92
CA PHE A 43 -16.73 11.10 6.14
C PHE A 43 -15.82 9.89 5.87
N THR A 44 -16.12 9.12 4.83
CA THR A 44 -15.41 7.87 4.52
C THR A 44 -14.03 8.14 3.92
N THR A 45 -13.87 9.21 3.15
CA THR A 45 -12.56 9.68 2.67
C THR A 45 -11.65 10.10 3.82
N THR A 46 -12.22 10.67 4.90
CA THR A 46 -11.47 11.03 6.11
C THR A 46 -11.13 9.81 6.97
N LEU A 47 -12.06 8.85 7.08
CA LEU A 47 -11.89 7.64 7.88
C LEU A 47 -10.91 6.64 7.24
N SER A 48 -10.89 6.59 5.91
CA SER A 48 -10.04 5.72 5.10
C SER A 48 -8.56 5.70 5.52
N PRO A 49 -7.82 6.83 5.59
CA PRO A 49 -6.41 6.83 5.99
C PRO A 49 -6.18 6.37 7.43
N ILE A 50 -7.16 6.56 8.33
CA ILE A 50 -7.09 6.09 9.72
C ILE A 50 -7.13 4.55 9.74
N ILE A 51 -8.07 3.94 9.02
CA ILE A 51 -8.18 2.48 8.88
C ILE A 51 -6.92 1.91 8.22
N LEU A 52 -6.40 2.57 7.19
CA LEU A 52 -5.16 2.18 6.52
C LEU A 52 -3.98 2.16 7.50
N ALA A 53 -3.81 3.21 8.31
CA ALA A 53 -2.73 3.30 9.29
C ALA A 53 -2.83 2.19 10.35
N ILE A 54 -4.03 1.92 10.86
CA ILE A 54 -4.27 0.80 11.79
C ILE A 54 -3.92 -0.53 11.12
N GLY A 55 -4.42 -0.78 9.90
CA GLY A 55 -4.16 -2.01 9.16
C GLY A 55 -2.68 -2.23 8.83
N ALA A 56 -1.94 -1.17 8.53
CA ALA A 56 -0.51 -1.23 8.21
C ALA A 56 0.35 -1.74 9.37
N ASN A 57 -0.05 -1.51 10.62
CA ASN A 57 0.67 -2.01 11.80
C ASN A 57 0.71 -3.55 11.89
N PHE A 58 -0.25 -4.24 11.27
CA PHE A 58 -0.37 -5.70 11.32
C PHE A 58 0.44 -6.45 10.24
N LYS A 59 1.38 -5.77 9.56
CA LYS A 59 2.22 -6.35 8.50
C LYS A 59 1.40 -7.09 7.41
N PRO A 60 0.44 -6.38 6.78
CA PRO A 60 -0.44 -6.95 5.77
C PRO A 60 0.33 -7.46 4.54
N LEU A 61 -0.35 -8.22 3.69
CA LEU A 61 0.23 -8.71 2.44
C LEU A 61 0.49 -7.54 1.48
N ARG A 62 1.67 -7.49 0.88
CA ARG A 62 2.09 -6.34 0.05
C ARG A 62 1.12 -5.98 -1.07
N PHE A 63 0.43 -6.97 -1.65
CA PHE A 63 -0.54 -6.73 -2.71
C PHE A 63 -1.79 -5.97 -2.22
N SER A 64 -2.11 -6.01 -0.93
CA SER A 64 -3.30 -5.32 -0.39
C SER A 64 -3.18 -3.81 -0.55
N TYR A 65 -1.96 -3.26 -0.59
CA TYR A 65 -1.72 -1.84 -0.81
C TYR A 65 -2.06 -1.36 -2.22
N ILE A 66 -2.24 -2.26 -3.20
CA ILE A 66 -2.68 -1.88 -4.55
C ILE A 66 -4.06 -1.22 -4.49
N PHE A 67 -4.95 -1.69 -3.61
CA PHE A 67 -6.30 -1.15 -3.45
C PHE A 67 -6.33 0.32 -3.02
N PRO A 68 -5.77 0.72 -1.87
CA PRO A 68 -5.76 2.13 -1.47
C PRO A 68 -5.00 3.01 -2.47
N ILE A 69 -3.92 2.50 -3.08
CA ILE A 69 -3.19 3.24 -4.12
C ILE A 69 -4.08 3.52 -5.33
N PHE A 70 -4.83 2.52 -5.79
CA PHE A 70 -5.78 2.69 -6.89
C PHE A 70 -6.82 3.75 -6.55
N VAL A 71 -7.46 3.64 -5.38
CA VAL A 71 -8.55 4.54 -4.97
C VAL A 71 -8.08 5.97 -4.77
N TYR A 72 -6.97 6.18 -4.07
CA TYR A 72 -6.44 7.53 -3.89
C TYR A 72 -5.93 8.13 -5.20
N SER A 73 -5.36 7.32 -6.10
CA SER A 73 -4.98 7.80 -7.43
C SER A 73 -6.22 8.19 -8.24
N ALA A 74 -7.27 7.37 -8.23
CA ALA A 74 -8.53 7.68 -8.91
C ALA A 74 -9.15 8.97 -8.37
N ASN A 75 -9.18 9.15 -7.04
CA ASN A 75 -9.67 10.37 -6.41
C ASN A 75 -8.81 11.58 -6.77
N LEU A 76 -7.48 11.44 -6.79
CA LEU A 76 -6.58 12.52 -7.19
C LEU A 76 -6.83 12.96 -8.63
N PHE A 77 -6.93 12.01 -9.57
CA PHE A 77 -7.20 12.34 -10.97
C PHE A 77 -8.61 12.87 -11.19
N TRP A 78 -9.59 12.40 -10.41
CA TRP A 78 -10.93 12.97 -10.43
C TRP A 78 -10.95 14.43 -9.95
N VAL A 79 -10.21 14.77 -8.89
CA VAL A 79 -10.05 16.16 -8.43
C VAL A 79 -9.38 17.05 -9.48
N LEU A 80 -8.46 16.49 -10.26
CA LEU A 80 -7.75 17.20 -11.33
C LEU A 80 -8.51 17.23 -12.67
N SER A 81 -9.58 16.42 -12.80
CA SER A 81 -10.38 16.34 -14.02
C SER A 81 -11.25 17.58 -14.20
N SER A 82 -11.34 18.06 -15.44
CA SER A 82 -12.24 19.15 -15.82
C SER A 82 -13.70 18.70 -15.85
N ASP A 83 -13.93 17.44 -16.21
CA ASP A 83 -15.25 16.79 -16.14
C ASP A 83 -15.40 16.12 -14.78
N LYS A 84 -16.34 16.65 -13.97
CA LYS A 84 -16.63 16.17 -12.61
C LYS A 84 -17.80 15.19 -12.54
N ASP A 85 -18.64 15.17 -13.58
CA ASP A 85 -19.92 14.47 -13.59
C ASP A 85 -19.81 12.98 -13.90
N ASP A 86 -18.67 12.53 -14.44
CA ASP A 86 -18.41 11.12 -14.63
C ASP A 86 -16.97 10.80 -14.26
N MET A 87 -16.71 9.64 -13.66
CA MET A 87 -15.35 9.23 -13.26
C MET A 87 -14.40 9.04 -14.46
N GLY A 88 -14.87 9.32 -15.69
CA GLY A 88 -14.08 9.68 -16.86
C GLY A 88 -12.84 8.82 -17.09
N TYR A 89 -11.73 9.48 -17.45
CA TYR A 89 -10.45 8.80 -17.63
C TYR A 89 -9.69 8.53 -16.31
N SER A 90 -10.23 8.95 -15.16
CA SER A 90 -9.57 8.86 -13.86
C SER A 90 -9.21 7.43 -13.47
N TRP A 91 -10.03 6.45 -13.86
CA TRP A 91 -9.75 5.02 -13.63
C TRP A 91 -8.60 4.49 -14.48
N TYR A 92 -8.44 4.96 -15.71
CA TYR A 92 -7.33 4.57 -16.57
C TYR A 92 -6.01 5.11 -16.02
N TYR A 93 -6.00 6.36 -15.55
CA TYR A 93 -4.81 6.93 -14.90
C TYR A 93 -4.51 6.24 -13.57
N ALA A 94 -5.52 5.90 -12.77
CA ALA A 94 -5.34 5.12 -11.54
C ALA A 94 -4.74 3.73 -11.82
N ALA A 95 -5.20 3.04 -12.86
CA ALA A 95 -4.63 1.76 -13.28
C ALA A 95 -3.16 1.90 -13.71
N ALA A 96 -2.83 2.96 -14.45
CA ALA A 96 -1.45 3.26 -14.84
C ALA A 96 -0.54 3.50 -13.63
N VAL A 97 -1.02 4.22 -12.61
CA VAL A 97 -0.30 4.41 -11.34
C VAL A 97 -0.13 3.10 -10.58
N CYS A 98 -1.12 2.22 -10.55
CA CYS A 98 -0.97 0.90 -9.94
C CYS A 98 0.09 0.05 -10.66
N ILE A 99 0.11 0.06 -12.00
CA ILE A 99 1.10 -0.68 -12.78
C ILE A 99 2.51 -0.14 -12.47
N SER A 100 2.70 1.19 -12.49
CA SER A 100 3.99 1.80 -12.18
C SER A 100 4.42 1.50 -10.74
N PHE A 101 3.49 1.46 -9.79
CA PHE A 101 3.77 1.08 -8.41
C PHE A 101 4.21 -0.38 -8.26
N VAL A 102 3.59 -1.32 -8.98
CA VAL A 102 4.02 -2.73 -8.99
C VAL A 102 5.42 -2.85 -9.58
N VAL A 103 5.70 -2.17 -10.69
CA VAL A 103 7.04 -2.13 -11.30
C VAL A 103 8.07 -1.56 -10.32
N PHE A 104 7.71 -0.48 -9.61
CA PHE A 104 8.55 0.13 -8.59
C PHE A 104 8.85 -0.83 -7.43
N ILE A 105 7.85 -1.56 -6.92
CA ILE A 105 8.06 -2.59 -5.89
C ILE A 105 9.03 -3.66 -6.38
N ILE A 106 8.87 -4.17 -7.60
CA ILE A 106 9.75 -5.19 -8.17
C ILE A 106 11.18 -4.65 -8.26
N PHE A 107 11.34 -3.39 -8.66
CA PHE A 107 12.64 -2.74 -8.74
C PHE A 107 13.28 -2.63 -7.35
N VAL A 108 12.58 -2.08 -6.37
CA VAL A 108 13.05 -1.95 -4.98
C VAL A 108 13.42 -3.31 -4.38
N ASP A 109 12.58 -4.33 -4.57
CA ASP A 109 12.86 -5.69 -4.09
C ASP A 109 14.15 -6.27 -4.72
N ARG A 110 14.42 -5.98 -6.00
CA ARG A 110 15.67 -6.40 -6.66
C ARG A 110 16.89 -5.70 -6.06
N PHE A 111 16.79 -4.39 -5.76
CA PHE A 111 17.87 -3.65 -5.13
C PHE A 111 18.18 -4.16 -3.72
N ILE A 112 17.16 -4.37 -2.89
CA ILE A 112 17.31 -4.91 -1.53
C ILE A 112 17.91 -6.32 -1.55
N LYS A 113 17.44 -7.20 -2.45
CA LYS A 113 18.00 -8.56 -2.59
C LYS A 113 19.47 -8.53 -3.03
N LYS A 114 19.82 -7.63 -3.94
CA LYS A 114 21.20 -7.44 -4.39
C LYS A 114 22.08 -7.03 -3.21
N GLU A 115 21.67 -6.03 -2.43
CA GLU A 115 22.41 -5.59 -1.24
C GLU A 115 22.62 -6.71 -0.22
N ASN A 116 21.57 -7.46 0.11
CA ASN A 116 21.63 -8.58 1.05
C ASN A 116 22.54 -9.71 0.54
N TYR A 117 22.54 -9.98 -0.77
CA TYR A 117 23.44 -10.96 -1.38
C TYR A 117 24.91 -10.56 -1.21
N TYR A 118 25.26 -9.29 -1.45
CA TYR A 118 26.63 -8.81 -1.26
C TYR A 118 27.04 -8.86 0.21
N LYS A 119 26.18 -8.42 1.14
CA LYS A 119 26.45 -8.50 2.59
C LYS A 119 26.71 -9.93 3.05
N ASN A 120 25.87 -10.88 2.64
CA ASN A 120 26.07 -12.30 2.99
C ASN A 120 27.36 -12.86 2.38
N LYS A 121 27.70 -12.49 1.14
CA LYS A 121 28.94 -12.95 0.50
C LYS A 121 30.18 -12.44 1.23
N VAL A 122 30.18 -11.18 1.68
CA VAL A 122 31.28 -10.60 2.47
C VAL A 122 31.42 -11.33 3.80
N ASN A 123 30.32 -11.54 4.54
CA ASN A 123 30.36 -12.27 5.82
C ASN A 123 30.89 -13.69 5.68
N VAL A 124 30.54 -14.41 4.60
CA VAL A 124 31.07 -15.76 4.33
C VAL A 124 32.57 -15.70 4.05
N LEU A 125 33.04 -14.68 3.32
CA LEU A 125 34.46 -14.52 3.00
C LEU A 125 35.29 -14.19 4.26
N GLU A 126 34.76 -13.36 5.15
CA GLU A 126 35.37 -13.09 6.46
C GLU A 126 35.46 -14.36 7.31
N ALA A 127 34.37 -15.13 7.40
CA ALA A 127 34.36 -16.39 8.16
C ALA A 127 35.38 -17.41 7.60
N LEU A 128 35.57 -17.48 6.29
CA LEU A 128 36.58 -18.34 5.67
C LEU A 128 38.01 -17.85 5.93
N LEU A 129 38.22 -16.54 5.97
CA LEU A 129 39.52 -15.94 6.30
C LEU A 129 39.91 -16.26 7.75
N ASP A 130 38.99 -16.06 8.69
CA ASP A 130 39.19 -16.36 10.12
C ASP A 130 39.49 -17.84 10.35
N LEU A 131 38.76 -18.73 9.67
CA LEU A 131 39.01 -20.17 9.73
C LEU A 131 40.43 -20.51 9.25
N LYS A 132 40.87 -19.90 8.14
CA LYS A 132 42.22 -20.12 7.59
C LYS A 132 43.31 -19.63 8.56
N ILE A 133 43.09 -18.49 9.21
CA ILE A 133 44.01 -17.95 10.20
C ILE A 133 44.10 -18.87 11.42
N ALA A 134 42.98 -19.40 11.90
CA ALA A 134 42.94 -20.34 13.02
C ALA A 134 43.74 -21.63 12.72
N ILE A 135 43.50 -22.25 11.56
CA ILE A 135 44.21 -23.47 11.14
C ILE A 135 45.73 -23.22 11.07
N HIS A 136 46.15 -22.10 10.50
CA HIS A 136 47.58 -21.79 10.37
C HIS A 136 48.27 -21.48 11.71
N LYS A 137 47.49 -21.07 12.73
CA LYS A 137 47.99 -20.84 14.08
C LYS A 137 48.19 -22.14 14.85
N ASP A 138 47.37 -23.15 14.59
CA ASP A 138 47.47 -24.48 15.22
C ASP A 138 48.58 -25.35 14.63
N GLU A 139 49.08 -25.03 13.42
CA GLU A 139 50.21 -25.73 12.78
C GLU A 139 51.61 -25.25 13.23
N LYS A 140 51.71 -24.24 14.11
CA LYS A 140 52.97 -23.73 14.68
C LYS A 140 53.12 -24.07 16.15
#